data_AF-A0A371CQB3-F1
#
_entry.id   AF-A0A371CQB3-F1
#
_cell.length_a   1.000
_cell.length_b   1.000
_cell.length_c   1.000
_cell.angle_alpha   90.00
_cell.angle_beta   90.00
_cell.angle_gamma   90.00
#
_symmetry.space_group_name_H-M   'P 1'
#
loop_
_entity.id
_entity.type
_entity.pdbx_description
1 polymer ?
#
loop_
_entity_poly.entity_id
_entity_poly.type
_entity_poly.pdbx_seq_one_letter_code
_entity_poly.pdbx_strand_id
1 'polypeptide(L)'
;MSLILDNVKRIDAQEIGLNAATDLAVWLFFQIAGDHVLLPLLVATFLFSKSILRHPTVINVCCTWIIAGVVSSLLFYTGHHVGPEPPQNLCIAQSALLAPVPPMASVATLSLVCYTWSMFRPSKAQVALKAQASHLTTICLVAAPYVVYLCFAVVGLQYAVKHADRVNRSRRYFYCSLDWDLLEPHIMFMLSRNWTALRRAGLNVGVDLQLTLRVGIFTAYILCGTAVMLASVANARSIVPDMWAASIGMMFFLVFATQPDVLRLWANILSGRHFRNANRRKSSSTASSERCPTPLPSFDYDLLERTNSEVGEKARLAALHAYYQARVHLTGVDVEVIKRPEDAFTGGKDLMRVWWL
;
A
#
# COMPACT_ATOMS: atom_id res chain seq x y z
N MET A 1 14.14 7.43 -42.16
CA MET A 1 13.19 6.83 -41.19
C MET A 1 12.04 7.77 -40.82
N SER A 2 11.69 8.76 -41.67
CA SER A 2 10.63 9.75 -41.43
C SER A 2 9.43 9.61 -42.38
N LEU A 3 9.44 8.60 -43.27
CA LEU A 3 8.43 8.38 -44.31
C LEU A 3 7.52 7.16 -44.04
N ILE A 4 7.69 6.48 -42.90
CA ILE A 4 6.88 5.30 -42.51
C ILE A 4 5.79 5.66 -41.49
N LEU A 5 5.81 6.86 -40.89
CA LEU A 5 4.87 7.27 -39.83
C LEU A 5 3.62 8.03 -40.32
N ASP A 6 3.58 8.52 -41.56
CA ASP A 6 2.50 9.41 -42.04
C ASP A 6 1.22 8.70 -42.51
N ASN A 7 1.14 7.36 -42.49
CA ASN A 7 -0.01 6.62 -43.01
C ASN A 7 -0.72 5.69 -42.02
N VAL A 8 -0.53 5.88 -40.71
CA VAL A 8 -1.43 5.25 -39.72
C VAL A 8 -2.69 6.10 -39.60
N LYS A 9 -3.50 6.09 -40.67
CA LYS A 9 -4.84 6.67 -40.67
C LYS A 9 -5.66 5.94 -39.61
N ARG A 10 -6.16 6.71 -38.64
CA ARG A 10 -6.87 6.25 -37.45
C ARG A 10 -8.20 5.61 -37.78
N ILE A 11 -8.57 4.68 -36.90
CA ILE A 11 -9.88 4.04 -36.85
C ILE A 11 -10.91 5.12 -36.48
N ASP A 12 -11.75 5.51 -37.45
CA ASP A 12 -12.99 6.22 -37.15
C ASP A 12 -13.91 5.31 -36.33
N ALA A 13 -14.86 5.88 -35.58
CA ALA A 13 -15.83 5.12 -34.77
C ALA A 13 -16.58 4.01 -35.54
N GLN A 14 -16.57 4.06 -36.89
CA GLN A 14 -17.07 3.01 -37.78
C GLN A 14 -16.20 1.74 -37.83
N GLU A 15 -14.88 1.80 -37.59
CA GLU A 15 -13.95 0.66 -37.71
C GLU A 15 -13.76 -0.13 -36.40
N ILE A 16 -14.09 0.43 -35.23
CA ILE A 16 -14.10 -0.33 -33.95
C ILE A 16 -15.23 -1.39 -33.94
N GLY A 17 -16.15 -1.29 -34.91
CA GLY A 17 -17.18 -2.27 -35.16
C GLY A 17 -18.29 -2.26 -34.10
N LEU A 18 -19.17 -3.26 -34.19
CA LEU A 18 -20.34 -3.42 -33.31
C LEU A 18 -19.99 -3.52 -31.81
N ASN A 19 -18.72 -3.73 -31.46
CA ASN A 19 -18.26 -3.97 -30.10
C ASN A 19 -17.81 -2.70 -29.34
N ALA A 20 -17.71 -1.56 -30.02
CA ALA A 20 -17.16 -0.32 -29.42
C ALA A 20 -17.91 0.13 -28.15
N ALA A 21 -19.23 -0.02 -28.15
CA ALA A 21 -20.06 0.30 -26.98
C ALA A 21 -19.81 -0.67 -25.81
N THR A 22 -19.65 -1.96 -26.12
CA THR A 22 -19.35 -3.00 -25.13
C THR A 22 -17.97 -2.77 -24.50
N ASP A 23 -16.96 -2.50 -25.33
CA ASP A 23 -15.60 -2.21 -24.87
C ASP A 23 -15.59 -0.97 -23.97
N LEU A 24 -16.25 0.12 -24.37
CA LEU A 24 -16.40 1.31 -23.54
C LEU A 24 -17.07 1.03 -22.20
N ALA A 25 -18.13 0.22 -22.20
CA ALA A 25 -18.82 -0.17 -20.97
C ALA A 25 -17.92 -0.99 -20.04
N VAL A 26 -17.13 -1.93 -20.59
CA VAL A 26 -16.18 -2.74 -19.81
C VAL A 26 -15.07 -1.87 -19.24
N TRP A 27 -14.51 -0.97 -20.04
CA TRP A 27 -13.48 -0.02 -19.60
C TRP A 27 -14.00 0.89 -18.47
N LEU A 28 -15.18 1.50 -18.66
CA LEU A 28 -15.84 2.32 -17.64
C LEU A 28 -16.17 1.50 -16.38
N PHE A 29 -16.61 0.25 -16.52
CA PHE A 29 -16.87 -0.63 -15.39
C PHE A 29 -15.62 -0.80 -14.53
N PHE A 30 -14.47 -1.12 -15.14
CA PHE A 30 -13.23 -1.27 -14.39
C PHE A 30 -12.80 0.03 -13.71
N GLN A 31 -12.89 1.16 -14.40
CA GLN A 31 -12.51 2.46 -13.85
C GLN A 31 -13.43 2.90 -12.69
N ILE A 32 -14.75 2.76 -12.85
CA ILE A 32 -15.72 3.17 -11.83
C ILE A 32 -15.72 2.18 -10.66
N ALA A 33 -15.83 0.88 -10.93
CA ALA A 33 -15.85 -0.12 -9.86
C ALA A 33 -14.51 -0.14 -9.10
N GLY A 34 -13.39 -0.22 -9.81
CA GLY A 34 -12.05 -0.27 -9.22
C GLY A 34 -11.69 1.03 -8.50
N ASP A 35 -11.61 2.13 -9.24
CA ASP A 35 -10.98 3.36 -8.76
C ASP A 35 -11.92 4.29 -8.00
N HIS A 36 -13.22 4.26 -8.27
CA HIS A 36 -14.18 5.18 -7.63
C HIS A 36 -14.93 4.57 -6.44
N VAL A 37 -15.07 3.24 -6.41
CA VAL A 37 -15.83 2.56 -5.36
C VAL A 37 -14.91 1.73 -4.48
N LEU A 38 -14.23 0.75 -5.06
CA LEU A 38 -13.51 -0.27 -4.30
C LEU A 38 -12.23 0.28 -3.64
N LEU A 39 -11.42 1.05 -4.36
CA LEU A 39 -10.21 1.66 -3.77
C LEU A 39 -10.54 2.72 -2.71
N PRO A 40 -11.49 3.66 -2.88
CA PRO A 40 -11.89 4.59 -1.82
C PRO A 40 -12.45 3.86 -0.60
N LEU A 41 -13.24 2.80 -0.79
CA LEU A 41 -13.71 1.94 0.31
C LEU A 41 -12.54 1.32 1.09
N LEU A 42 -11.53 0.84 0.38
CA LEU A 42 -10.33 0.28 0.98
C LEU A 42 -9.51 1.34 1.74
N VAL A 43 -9.32 2.52 1.15
CA VAL A 43 -8.63 3.66 1.79
C VAL A 43 -9.39 4.09 3.05
N ALA A 44 -10.71 4.24 2.97
CA ALA A 44 -11.55 4.55 4.12
C ALA A 44 -11.41 3.48 5.21
N THR A 45 -11.35 2.20 4.82
CA THR A 45 -11.11 1.11 5.77
C THR A 45 -9.78 1.27 6.51
N PHE A 46 -8.70 1.64 5.81
CA PHE A 46 -7.39 1.86 6.41
C PHE A 46 -7.33 3.11 7.30
N LEU A 47 -8.03 4.19 6.93
CA LEU A 47 -8.01 5.44 7.68
C LEU A 47 -8.89 5.39 8.94
N PHE A 48 -10.06 4.75 8.86
CA PHE A 48 -11.02 4.74 9.97
C PHE A 48 -10.90 3.53 10.90
N SER A 49 -10.18 2.47 10.49
CA SER A 49 -9.98 1.30 11.36
C SER A 49 -8.85 1.49 12.35
N LYS A 50 -9.19 1.61 13.63
CA LYS A 50 -8.20 1.59 14.73
C LYS A 50 -7.46 0.24 14.85
N SER A 51 -8.02 -0.83 14.28
CA SER A 51 -7.46 -2.18 14.38
C SER A 51 -6.44 -2.47 13.28
N ILE A 52 -6.39 -1.65 12.23
CA ILE A 52 -5.59 -1.91 11.04
C ILE A 52 -4.63 -0.73 10.85
N LEU A 53 -3.46 -0.82 11.46
CA LEU A 53 -2.36 0.12 11.19
C LEU A 53 -1.66 -0.31 9.90
N ARG A 54 -1.85 0.44 8.82
CA ARG A 54 -1.15 0.24 7.54
C ARG A 54 -0.17 1.36 7.30
N HIS A 55 0.90 1.02 6.58
CA HIS A 55 1.90 1.99 6.21
C HIS A 55 1.34 3.01 5.21
N PRO A 56 1.65 4.31 5.35
CA PRO A 56 1.14 5.35 4.46
C PRO A 56 1.40 5.10 2.96
N THR A 57 2.46 4.37 2.60
CA THR A 57 2.77 4.07 1.19
C THR A 57 1.73 3.19 0.50
N VAL A 58 1.06 2.28 1.22
CA VAL A 58 -0.01 1.44 0.65
C VAL A 58 -1.23 2.30 0.34
N ILE A 59 -1.61 3.16 1.29
CA ILE A 59 -2.70 4.14 1.10
C ILE A 59 -2.35 5.07 -0.06
N ASN A 60 -1.09 5.52 -0.12
CA ASN A 60 -0.58 6.41 -1.16
C ASN A 60 -0.78 5.82 -2.57
N VAL A 61 -0.39 4.57 -2.77
CA VAL A 61 -0.58 3.90 -4.07
C VAL A 61 -2.07 3.82 -4.42
N CYS A 62 -2.94 3.46 -3.47
CA CYS A 62 -4.39 3.45 -3.72
C CYS A 62 -4.90 4.85 -4.13
N CYS A 63 -4.46 5.91 -3.46
CA CYS A 63 -4.80 7.29 -3.81
C CYS A 63 -4.34 7.67 -5.23
N THR A 64 -3.15 7.25 -5.67
CA THR A 64 -2.69 7.54 -7.04
C THR A 64 -3.56 6.89 -8.10
N TRP A 65 -4.10 5.68 -7.85
CA TRP A 65 -5.04 5.01 -8.77
C TRP A 65 -6.44 5.62 -8.73
N ILE A 66 -6.91 6.09 -7.57
CA ILE A 66 -8.14 6.89 -7.48
C ILE A 66 -8.02 8.15 -8.36
N ILE A 67 -6.90 8.87 -8.28
CA ILE A 67 -6.63 10.04 -9.14
C ILE A 67 -6.65 9.63 -10.61
N ALA A 68 -5.94 8.55 -10.97
CA ALA A 68 -5.91 8.01 -12.33
C ALA A 68 -7.31 7.72 -12.87
N GLY A 69 -8.18 7.11 -12.05
CA GLY A 69 -9.58 6.86 -12.37
C GLY A 69 -10.36 8.13 -12.62
N VAL A 70 -10.30 9.09 -11.70
CA VAL A 70 -11.03 10.36 -11.81
C VAL A 70 -10.65 11.12 -13.09
N VAL A 71 -9.36 11.22 -13.40
CA VAL A 71 -8.90 11.94 -14.60
C VAL A 71 -9.25 11.20 -15.89
N SER A 72 -9.22 9.85 -15.87
CA SER A 72 -9.65 9.02 -17.00
C SER A 72 -11.14 9.19 -17.29
N SER A 73 -11.96 9.34 -16.25
CA SER A 73 -13.43 9.45 -16.36
C SER A 73 -13.97 10.87 -16.64
N LEU A 74 -13.13 11.88 -16.91
CA LEU A 74 -13.58 13.25 -17.17
C LEU A 74 -14.57 13.38 -18.36
N LEU A 75 -14.35 12.65 -19.45
CA LEU A 75 -15.31 12.63 -20.58
C LEU A 75 -16.64 11.97 -20.19
N PHE A 76 -16.60 10.98 -19.31
CA PHE A 76 -17.81 10.35 -18.80
C PHE A 76 -18.64 11.34 -17.98
N TYR A 77 -18.00 12.07 -17.05
CA TYR A 77 -18.66 13.06 -16.21
C TYR A 77 -19.26 14.24 -16.96
N THR A 78 -18.67 14.61 -18.09
CA THR A 78 -19.14 15.71 -18.93
C THR A 78 -20.13 15.25 -20.00
N GLY A 79 -20.43 13.95 -20.12
CA GLY A 79 -21.32 13.40 -21.15
C GLY A 79 -20.71 13.31 -22.55
N HIS A 80 -19.40 13.51 -22.71
CA HIS A 80 -18.68 13.47 -24.00
C HIS A 80 -17.87 12.17 -24.21
N HIS A 81 -18.19 11.11 -23.47
CA HIS A 81 -17.56 9.79 -23.61
C HIS A 81 -18.04 9.04 -24.87
N VAL A 82 -19.17 9.45 -25.45
CA VAL A 82 -19.73 8.96 -26.72
C VAL A 82 -20.01 10.12 -27.67
N GLY A 83 -20.19 9.84 -28.95
CA GLY A 83 -20.60 10.84 -29.94
C GLY A 83 -19.41 11.60 -30.57
N PRO A 84 -19.59 12.87 -30.98
CA PRO A 84 -18.55 13.63 -31.68
C PRO A 84 -17.32 13.91 -30.80
N GLU A 85 -16.25 14.45 -31.39
CA GLU A 85 -15.06 14.87 -30.66
C GLU A 85 -15.43 15.88 -29.55
N PRO A 86 -14.87 15.72 -28.33
CA PRO A 86 -15.16 16.60 -27.21
C PRO A 86 -14.64 18.03 -27.46
N PRO A 87 -15.13 19.04 -26.73
CA PRO A 87 -14.59 20.39 -26.77
C PRO A 87 -13.07 20.39 -26.55
N GLN A 88 -12.34 21.14 -27.38
CA GLN A 88 -10.87 21.11 -27.38
C GLN A 88 -10.25 21.42 -26.01
N ASN A 89 -10.81 22.37 -25.27
CA ASN A 89 -10.35 22.71 -23.91
C ASN A 89 -10.50 21.55 -22.92
N LEU A 90 -11.57 20.77 -23.01
CA LEU A 90 -11.78 19.58 -22.19
C LEU A 90 -10.75 18.50 -22.54
N CYS A 91 -10.46 18.35 -23.84
CA CYS A 91 -9.47 17.39 -24.34
C CYS A 91 -8.04 17.76 -23.92
N ILE A 92 -7.69 19.06 -23.95
CA ILE A 92 -6.43 19.61 -23.42
C ILE A 92 -6.32 19.35 -21.92
N ALA A 93 -7.36 19.66 -21.15
CA ALA A 93 -7.36 19.44 -19.72
C ALA A 93 -7.20 17.95 -19.37
N GLN A 94 -7.97 17.07 -20.01
CA GLN A 94 -7.90 15.64 -19.74
C GLN A 94 -6.53 15.07 -20.12
N SER A 95 -6.03 15.37 -21.32
CA SER A 95 -4.74 14.85 -21.78
C SER A 95 -3.57 15.35 -20.92
N ALA A 96 -3.60 16.60 -20.45
CA ALA A 96 -2.62 17.15 -19.53
C ALA A 96 -2.64 16.48 -18.15
N LEU A 97 -3.80 16.03 -17.69
CA LEU A 97 -3.96 15.32 -16.41
C LEU A 97 -3.69 13.81 -16.51
N LEU A 98 -3.85 13.22 -17.70
CA LEU A 98 -3.59 11.80 -17.96
C LEU A 98 -2.13 11.49 -18.29
N ALA A 99 -1.46 12.33 -19.09
CA ALA A 99 -0.04 12.20 -19.41
C ALA A 99 0.88 11.97 -18.18
N PRO A 100 0.69 12.62 -17.02
CA PRO A 100 1.47 12.40 -15.81
C PRO A 100 1.08 11.14 -15.00
N VAL A 101 0.00 10.43 -15.34
CA VAL A 101 -0.44 9.24 -14.58
C VAL A 101 0.59 8.11 -14.60
N PRO A 102 1.16 7.69 -15.75
CA PRO A 102 2.18 6.63 -15.77
C PRO A 102 3.43 6.91 -14.92
N PRO A 103 4.08 8.10 -14.96
CA PRO A 103 5.22 8.37 -14.10
C PRO A 103 4.81 8.46 -12.62
N MET A 104 3.65 9.03 -12.28
CA MET A 104 3.12 9.02 -10.90
C MET A 104 2.95 7.58 -10.37
N ALA A 105 2.26 6.71 -11.13
CA ALA A 105 2.01 5.33 -10.75
C ALA A 105 3.31 4.53 -10.62
N SER A 106 4.30 4.79 -11.49
CA SER A 106 5.62 4.19 -11.43
C SER A 106 6.36 4.54 -10.13
N VAL A 107 6.38 5.82 -9.75
CA VAL A 107 7.04 6.29 -8.52
C VAL A 107 6.30 5.79 -7.28
N ALA A 108 4.96 5.74 -7.31
CA ALA A 108 4.17 5.21 -6.20
C ALA A 108 4.45 3.71 -5.98
N THR A 109 4.48 2.93 -7.07
CA THR A 109 4.79 1.50 -7.03
C THR A 109 6.23 1.26 -6.56
N LEU A 110 7.20 2.02 -7.07
CA LEU A 110 8.59 1.97 -6.61
C LEU A 110 8.68 2.27 -5.12
N SER A 111 7.93 3.27 -4.64
CA SER A 111 7.91 3.65 -3.22
C SER A 111 7.38 2.51 -2.34
N LEU A 112 6.36 1.78 -2.80
CA LEU A 112 5.85 0.59 -2.14
C LEU A 112 6.88 -0.54 -2.14
N VAL A 113 7.58 -0.77 -3.25
CA VAL A 113 8.65 -1.79 -3.35
C VAL A 113 9.82 -1.43 -2.41
N CYS A 114 10.30 -0.19 -2.42
CA CYS A 114 11.36 0.28 -1.54
C CYS A 114 10.98 0.13 -0.06
N TYR A 115 9.75 0.49 0.30
CA TYR A 115 9.23 0.27 1.65
C TYR A 115 9.24 -1.22 2.02
N THR A 116 8.67 -2.06 1.17
CA THR A 116 8.59 -3.51 1.39
C THR A 116 9.99 -4.13 1.53
N TRP A 117 10.93 -3.70 0.68
CA TRP A 117 12.34 -4.12 0.74
C TRP A 117 13.02 -3.68 2.04
N SER A 118 12.75 -2.47 2.51
CA SER A 118 13.34 -1.96 3.75
C SER A 118 12.93 -2.77 4.99
N MET A 119 11.72 -3.36 4.97
CA MET A 119 11.25 -4.25 6.04
C MET A 119 12.04 -5.57 6.11
N PHE A 120 12.68 -5.99 5.02
CA PHE A 120 13.44 -7.23 4.95
C PHE A 120 14.93 -7.10 5.29
N ARG A 121 15.43 -5.89 5.56
CA ARG A 121 16.82 -5.68 5.98
C ARG A 121 16.89 -5.45 7.49
N PRO A 122 17.05 -6.51 8.32
CA PRO A 122 17.26 -6.37 9.75
C PRO A 122 18.67 -5.82 10.03
N SER A 123 18.86 -4.50 9.97
CA SER A 123 20.09 -3.88 10.45
C SER A 123 20.01 -3.71 11.98
N LYS A 124 20.69 -4.59 12.73
CA LYS A 124 20.77 -4.54 14.20
C LYS A 124 21.45 -3.27 14.75
N ALA A 125 22.12 -2.46 13.92
CA ALA A 125 23.05 -1.41 14.35
C ALA A 125 22.47 0.04 14.40
N GLN A 126 21.24 0.30 13.98
CA GLN A 126 20.70 1.67 13.94
C GLN A 126 19.21 1.68 14.25
N VAL A 127 18.82 1.67 15.53
CA VAL A 127 17.40 1.74 15.94
C VAL A 127 16.99 3.20 16.19
N ALA A 128 17.84 4.03 16.82
CA ALA A 128 17.51 5.41 17.18
C ALA A 128 17.65 6.43 16.03
N LEU A 129 18.81 6.48 15.35
CA LEU A 129 19.02 7.34 14.15
C LEU A 129 18.05 6.99 13.00
N LYS A 130 17.58 5.75 12.96
CA LYS A 130 16.63 5.25 11.95
C LYS A 130 15.20 5.70 12.22
N ALA A 131 14.83 6.06 13.45
CA ALA A 131 13.47 6.50 13.80
C ALA A 131 13.13 7.90 13.26
N GLN A 132 14.09 8.84 13.26
CA GLN A 132 13.88 10.16 12.67
C GLN A 132 14.07 10.13 11.14
N ALA A 133 15.09 9.40 10.66
CA ALA A 133 15.28 9.19 9.23
C ALA A 133 14.11 8.43 8.59
N SER A 134 13.41 7.55 9.32
CA SER A 134 12.25 6.82 8.79
C SER A 134 11.06 7.73 8.53
N HIS A 135 10.79 8.72 9.38
CA HIS A 135 9.66 9.63 9.17
C HIS A 135 9.85 10.49 7.91
N LEU A 136 11.04 11.08 7.75
CA LEU A 136 11.37 11.86 6.55
C LEU A 136 11.38 10.96 5.30
N THR A 137 11.91 9.74 5.39
CA THR A 137 11.86 8.77 4.30
C THR A 137 10.43 8.44 3.91
N THR A 138 9.53 8.20 4.88
CA THR A 138 8.12 7.93 4.61
C THR A 138 7.43 9.14 3.98
N ILE A 139 7.69 10.36 4.45
CA ILE A 139 7.18 11.58 3.81
C ILE A 139 7.66 11.66 2.36
N CYS A 140 8.94 11.46 2.09
CA CYS A 140 9.48 11.48 0.73
C CYS A 140 8.85 10.41 -0.16
N LEU A 141 8.70 9.18 0.33
CA LEU A 141 8.06 8.07 -0.41
C LEU A 141 6.57 8.34 -0.70
N VAL A 142 5.89 9.08 0.18
CA VAL A 142 4.48 9.45 -0.02
C VAL A 142 4.34 10.65 -0.96
N ALA A 143 5.18 11.68 -0.82
CA ALA A 143 5.09 12.93 -1.57
C ALA A 143 5.63 12.82 -3.01
N ALA A 144 6.67 12.01 -3.24
CA ALA A 144 7.35 11.93 -4.53
C ALA A 144 6.43 11.65 -5.73
N PRO A 145 5.45 10.72 -5.67
CA PRO A 145 4.53 10.48 -6.79
C PRO A 145 3.72 11.71 -7.20
N TYR A 146 3.26 12.51 -6.24
CA TYR A 146 2.46 13.71 -6.51
C TYR A 146 3.30 14.86 -7.03
N VAL A 147 4.53 15.02 -6.52
CA VAL A 147 5.47 16.00 -7.07
C VAL A 147 5.76 15.68 -8.54
N VAL A 148 6.04 14.40 -8.85
CA VAL A 148 6.24 13.93 -10.23
C VAL A 148 4.98 14.15 -11.07
N TYR A 149 3.80 13.84 -10.53
CA TYR A 149 2.53 14.09 -11.20
C TYR A 149 2.37 15.57 -11.59
N LEU A 150 2.55 16.49 -10.63
CA LEU A 150 2.40 17.93 -10.86
C LEU A 150 3.42 18.46 -11.87
N CYS A 151 4.69 18.05 -11.77
CA CYS A 151 5.72 18.45 -12.72
C CYS A 151 5.37 18.04 -14.16
N PHE A 152 4.98 16.78 -14.36
CA PHE A 152 4.60 16.28 -15.69
C PHE A 152 3.26 16.84 -16.16
N ALA A 153 2.32 17.14 -15.25
CA ALA A 153 1.04 17.79 -15.60
C ALA A 153 1.27 19.21 -16.15
N VAL A 154 2.15 19.98 -15.52
CA VAL A 154 2.51 21.34 -15.99
C VAL A 154 3.16 21.29 -17.37
N VAL A 155 4.12 20.39 -17.56
CA VAL A 155 4.78 20.21 -18.88
C VAL A 155 3.78 19.75 -19.94
N GLY A 156 2.92 18.78 -19.61
CA GLY A 156 1.87 18.26 -20.48
C GLY A 156 0.86 19.35 -20.87
N LEU A 157 0.44 20.17 -19.92
CA LEU A 157 -0.47 21.30 -20.17
C LEU A 157 0.17 22.35 -21.08
N GLN A 158 1.42 22.75 -20.79
CA GLN A 158 2.13 23.73 -21.62
C GLN A 158 2.29 23.24 -23.06
N TYR A 159 2.59 21.95 -23.24
CA TYR A 159 2.70 21.34 -24.56
C TYR A 159 1.34 21.23 -25.27
N ALA A 160 0.29 20.79 -24.56
CA ALA A 160 -1.06 20.66 -25.09
C ALA A 160 -1.66 21.99 -25.56
N VAL A 161 -1.40 23.07 -24.83
CA VAL A 161 -1.87 24.41 -25.22
C VAL A 161 -1.13 24.93 -26.45
N LYS A 162 0.18 24.66 -26.58
CA LYS A 162 0.98 25.07 -27.75
C LYS A 162 0.66 24.28 -29.01
N HIS A 163 0.24 23.04 -28.86
CA HIS A 163 -0.05 22.10 -29.95
C HIS A 163 -1.47 21.54 -29.81
N ALA A 164 -2.45 22.43 -29.75
CA ALA A 164 -3.84 22.07 -29.53
C ALA A 164 -4.42 21.19 -30.66
N ASP A 165 -3.84 21.25 -31.85
CA ASP A 165 -4.13 20.39 -33.01
C ASP A 165 -3.71 18.92 -32.79
N ARG A 166 -2.73 18.69 -31.91
CA ARG A 166 -2.20 17.35 -31.57
C ARG A 166 -2.92 16.68 -30.41
N VAL A 167 -3.90 17.35 -29.81
CA VAL A 167 -4.73 16.82 -28.72
C VAL A 167 -6.07 16.40 -29.30
N ASN A 168 -6.35 15.11 -29.28
CA ASN A 168 -7.60 14.58 -29.80
C ASN A 168 -7.94 13.22 -29.16
N ARG A 169 -9.22 12.83 -29.26
CA ARG A 169 -9.68 11.53 -28.80
C ARG A 169 -9.47 10.45 -29.84
N SER A 170 -9.48 10.77 -31.14
CA SER A 170 -9.36 9.75 -32.19
C SER A 170 -8.11 8.83 -32.13
N ARG A 171 -7.05 9.18 -31.38
CA ARG A 171 -5.91 8.26 -31.14
C ARG A 171 -6.22 7.15 -30.13
N ARG A 172 -7.07 7.44 -29.14
CA ARG A 172 -7.43 6.58 -28.01
C ARG A 172 -8.93 6.67 -27.78
N TYR A 173 -9.63 5.58 -28.03
CA TYR A 173 -11.09 5.58 -28.06
C TYR A 173 -11.75 6.09 -26.76
N PHE A 174 -11.14 5.83 -25.60
CA PHE A 174 -11.74 6.13 -24.29
C PHE A 174 -11.41 7.53 -23.72
N TYR A 175 -10.32 8.16 -24.15
CA TYR A 175 -9.83 9.41 -23.55
C TYR A 175 -8.99 10.24 -24.52
N CYS A 176 -8.89 11.54 -24.25
CA CYS A 176 -8.00 12.42 -25.00
C CYS A 176 -6.53 12.14 -24.69
N SER A 177 -5.73 12.00 -25.75
CA SER A 177 -4.30 11.72 -25.66
C SER A 177 -3.50 12.75 -26.44
N LEU A 178 -2.30 13.00 -25.94
CA LEU A 178 -1.31 13.85 -26.59
C LEU A 178 -0.43 13.02 -27.52
N ASP A 179 -0.15 13.58 -28.68
CA ASP A 179 0.79 13.01 -29.62
C ASP A 179 2.26 13.30 -29.20
N TRP A 180 2.94 12.27 -28.69
CA TRP A 180 4.33 12.32 -28.26
C TRP A 180 5.25 11.47 -29.16
N ASP A 181 5.30 11.77 -30.46
CA ASP A 181 6.10 11.01 -31.45
C ASP A 181 7.61 10.87 -31.13
N LEU A 182 8.16 11.61 -30.15
CA LEU A 182 9.61 11.65 -29.86
C LEU A 182 10.03 11.15 -28.47
N LEU A 183 9.09 10.95 -27.52
CA LEU A 183 9.45 10.65 -26.12
C LEU A 183 9.44 9.16 -25.76
N GLU A 184 8.67 8.34 -26.48
CA GLU A 184 8.55 6.90 -26.20
C GLU A 184 9.89 6.14 -26.18
N PRO A 185 10.80 6.29 -27.17
CA PRO A 185 12.06 5.53 -27.16
C PRO A 185 13.00 5.97 -26.02
N HIS A 186 12.93 7.23 -25.61
CA HIS A 186 13.80 7.76 -24.56
C HIS A 186 13.42 7.24 -23.17
N ILE A 187 12.11 7.16 -22.89
CA ILE A 187 11.58 6.60 -21.63
C ILE A 187 11.90 5.10 -21.54
N MET A 188 11.71 4.35 -22.64
CA MET A 188 12.11 2.94 -22.73
C MET A 188 13.61 2.74 -22.48
N PHE A 189 14.45 3.59 -23.05
CA PHE A 189 15.90 3.54 -22.84
C PHE A 189 16.28 3.78 -21.37
N MET A 190 15.69 4.77 -20.70
CA MET A 190 15.95 5.05 -19.29
C MET A 190 15.50 3.91 -18.36
N LEU A 191 14.33 3.31 -18.63
CA LEU A 191 13.82 2.17 -17.85
C LEU A 191 14.74 0.94 -17.98
N SER A 192 15.23 0.64 -19.19
CA SER A 192 16.12 -0.52 -19.41
C SER A 192 17.46 -0.38 -18.69
N ARG A 193 18.01 0.83 -18.61
CA ARG A 193 19.25 1.09 -17.84
C ARG A 193 19.04 0.88 -16.34
N ASN A 194 17.94 1.37 -15.78
CA ASN A 194 17.65 1.23 -14.35
C ASN A 194 17.30 -0.21 -13.93
N TRP A 195 16.68 -0.99 -14.82
CA TRP A 195 16.37 -2.40 -14.55
C TRP A 195 17.62 -3.24 -14.22
N THR A 196 18.75 -2.93 -14.86
CA THR A 196 20.02 -3.61 -14.63
C THR A 196 20.59 -3.34 -13.23
N ALA A 197 20.35 -2.15 -12.68
CA ALA A 197 20.78 -1.80 -11.32
C ALA A 197 19.95 -2.55 -10.26
N LEU A 198 18.65 -2.73 -10.50
CA LEU A 198 17.74 -3.42 -9.59
C LEU A 198 18.07 -4.92 -9.45
N ARG A 199 18.47 -5.58 -10.55
CA ARG A 199 18.88 -7.00 -10.52
C ARG A 199 20.12 -7.27 -9.67
N ARG A 200 20.98 -6.28 -9.44
CA ARG A 200 22.21 -6.43 -8.64
C ARG A 200 21.96 -6.38 -7.13
N ALA A 201 20.74 -6.07 -6.68
CA ALA A 201 20.48 -5.82 -5.26
C ALA A 201 20.35 -7.08 -4.35
N GLY A 202 20.37 -8.30 -4.91
CA GLY A 202 20.53 -9.57 -4.17
C GLY A 202 19.35 -10.00 -3.28
N LEU A 203 18.77 -11.17 -3.56
CA LEU A 203 17.72 -11.80 -2.73
C LEU A 203 18.36 -12.51 -1.51
N ASN A 204 18.04 -12.07 -0.29
CA ASN A 204 18.28 -12.86 0.92
C ASN A 204 16.94 -13.33 1.49
N VAL A 205 16.82 -14.65 1.70
CA VAL A 205 15.56 -15.34 1.99
C VAL A 205 15.39 -15.50 3.51
N GLY A 206 14.41 -14.78 4.05
CA GLY A 206 13.97 -14.84 5.46
C GLY A 206 12.65 -14.11 5.64
N VAL A 207 11.71 -14.33 4.71
CA VAL A 207 10.62 -13.40 4.40
C VAL A 207 9.25 -14.01 4.71
N ASP A 208 8.31 -13.16 5.18
CA ASP A 208 6.88 -13.46 5.26
C ASP A 208 6.32 -13.82 3.86
N LEU A 209 6.09 -15.11 3.67
CA LEU A 209 5.69 -15.73 2.40
C LEU A 209 4.37 -15.14 1.87
N GLN A 210 3.46 -14.74 2.77
CA GLN A 210 2.13 -14.26 2.37
C GLN A 210 2.19 -12.88 1.70
N LEU A 211 2.96 -11.94 2.25
CA LEU A 211 3.15 -10.63 1.65
C LEU A 211 3.92 -10.74 0.33
N THR A 212 4.93 -11.59 0.29
CA THR A 212 5.78 -11.80 -0.89
C THR A 212 5.03 -12.41 -2.05
N LEU A 213 4.21 -13.43 -1.78
CA LEU A 213 3.38 -14.05 -2.82
C LEU A 213 2.43 -13.02 -3.44
N ARG A 214 1.82 -12.15 -2.63
CA ARG A 214 0.90 -11.10 -3.10
C ARG A 214 1.61 -10.04 -3.93
N VAL A 215 2.72 -9.51 -3.43
CA VAL A 215 3.55 -8.54 -4.16
C VAL A 215 4.11 -9.18 -5.43
N GLY A 216 4.46 -10.46 -5.39
CA GLY A 216 4.91 -11.24 -6.54
C GLY A 216 3.83 -11.38 -7.62
N ILE A 217 2.61 -11.77 -7.25
CA ILE A 217 1.47 -11.84 -8.18
C ILE A 217 1.21 -10.47 -8.81
N PHE A 218 1.19 -9.41 -8.00
CA PHE A 218 0.99 -8.06 -8.49
C PHE A 218 2.13 -7.62 -9.44
N THR A 219 3.38 -7.92 -9.09
CA THR A 219 4.54 -7.62 -9.93
C THR A 219 4.46 -8.37 -11.26
N ALA A 220 4.13 -9.66 -11.24
CA ALA A 220 3.94 -10.46 -12.44
C ALA A 220 2.81 -9.87 -13.32
N TYR A 221 1.71 -9.44 -12.71
CA TYR A 221 0.63 -8.77 -13.40
C TYR A 221 1.09 -7.46 -14.08
N ILE A 222 1.83 -6.60 -13.37
CA ILE A 222 2.37 -5.36 -13.99
C ILE A 222 3.38 -5.66 -15.10
N LEU A 223 4.19 -6.71 -14.98
CA LEU A 223 5.10 -7.14 -16.04
C LEU A 223 4.34 -7.61 -17.29
N CYS A 224 3.26 -8.39 -17.11
CA CYS A 224 2.37 -8.77 -18.20
C CYS A 224 1.76 -7.53 -18.88
N GLY A 225 1.26 -6.57 -18.10
CA GLY A 225 0.74 -5.31 -18.63
C GLY A 225 1.78 -4.52 -19.42
N THR A 226 3.02 -4.49 -18.93
CA THR A 226 4.14 -3.83 -19.63
C THR A 226 4.45 -4.53 -20.95
N ALA A 227 4.42 -5.87 -20.99
CA ALA A 227 4.59 -6.63 -22.21
C ALA A 227 3.46 -6.39 -23.22
N VAL A 228 2.19 -6.31 -22.75
CA VAL A 228 1.02 -5.98 -23.57
C VAL A 228 1.12 -4.56 -24.15
N MET A 229 1.54 -3.58 -23.34
CA MET A 229 1.80 -2.21 -23.78
C MET A 229 2.88 -2.18 -24.85
N LEU A 230 4.01 -2.86 -24.64
CA LEU A 230 5.12 -2.92 -25.60
C LEU A 230 4.70 -3.61 -26.91
N ALA A 231 3.95 -4.70 -26.82
CA ALA A 231 3.41 -5.39 -28.00
C ALA A 231 2.41 -4.51 -28.78
N SER A 232 1.72 -3.62 -28.09
CA SER A 232 0.75 -2.69 -28.70
C SER A 232 1.41 -1.46 -29.31
N VAL A 233 2.67 -1.14 -28.99
CA VAL A 233 3.45 -0.18 -29.78
C VAL A 233 3.63 -0.69 -31.21
N ALA A 234 3.83 -2.00 -31.39
CA ALA A 234 3.87 -2.62 -32.72
C ALA A 234 2.49 -2.68 -33.40
N ASN A 235 1.41 -2.70 -32.61
CA ASN A 235 0.03 -2.76 -33.06
C ASN A 235 -0.81 -1.66 -32.40
N ALA A 236 -0.61 -0.40 -32.83
CA ALA A 236 -1.23 0.79 -32.23
C ALA A 236 -2.78 0.80 -32.26
N ARG A 237 -3.40 -0.19 -32.90
CA ARG A 237 -4.86 -0.38 -33.00
C ARG A 237 -5.46 -1.21 -31.86
N SER A 238 -4.64 -1.77 -30.97
CA SER A 238 -5.13 -2.66 -29.92
C SER A 238 -5.78 -1.88 -28.76
N ILE A 239 -7.01 -2.25 -28.43
CA ILE A 239 -7.78 -1.76 -27.26
C ILE A 239 -7.29 -2.39 -25.94
N VAL A 240 -6.61 -3.53 -26.04
CA VAL A 240 -6.19 -4.37 -24.90
C VAL A 240 -5.36 -3.61 -23.85
N PRO A 241 -4.41 -2.72 -24.18
CA PRO A 241 -3.61 -2.03 -23.17
C PRO A 241 -4.44 -1.06 -22.33
N ASP A 242 -5.45 -0.43 -22.91
CA ASP A 242 -6.33 0.48 -22.20
C ASP A 242 -7.26 -0.28 -21.25
N MET A 243 -7.78 -1.43 -21.68
CA MET A 243 -8.53 -2.36 -20.80
C MET A 243 -7.68 -2.86 -19.66
N TRP A 244 -6.45 -3.27 -19.97
CA TRP A 244 -5.50 -3.72 -18.96
C TRP A 244 -5.24 -2.61 -17.94
N ALA A 245 -4.94 -1.40 -18.41
CA ALA A 245 -4.69 -0.25 -17.55
C ALA A 245 -5.88 0.05 -16.63
N ALA A 246 -7.11 0.03 -17.14
CA ALA A 246 -8.32 0.23 -16.34
C ALA A 246 -8.52 -0.84 -15.26
N SER A 247 -8.10 -2.09 -15.53
CA SER A 247 -8.22 -3.19 -14.56
C SER A 247 -7.18 -3.18 -13.43
N ILE A 248 -6.15 -2.32 -13.51
CA ILE A 248 -5.09 -2.26 -12.49
C ILE A 248 -5.65 -1.87 -11.12
N GLY A 249 -6.56 -0.89 -11.05
CA GLY A 249 -7.18 -0.46 -9.78
C GLY A 249 -7.97 -1.57 -9.09
N MET A 250 -8.72 -2.35 -9.87
CA MET A 250 -9.40 -3.56 -9.39
C MET A 250 -8.40 -4.59 -8.85
N MET A 251 -7.30 -4.82 -9.56
CA MET A 251 -6.26 -5.74 -9.10
C MET A 251 -5.62 -5.29 -7.79
N PHE A 252 -5.35 -3.98 -7.64
CA PHE A 252 -4.88 -3.39 -6.39
C PHE A 252 -5.85 -3.67 -5.23
N PHE A 253 -7.14 -3.44 -5.46
CA PHE A 253 -8.16 -3.76 -4.48
C PHE A 253 -8.11 -5.23 -4.10
N LEU A 254 -8.09 -6.17 -5.07
CA LEU A 254 -8.06 -7.61 -4.77
C LEU A 254 -6.83 -8.01 -3.95
N VAL A 255 -5.65 -7.48 -4.28
CA VAL A 255 -4.39 -7.80 -3.57
C VAL A 255 -4.43 -7.35 -2.11
N PHE A 256 -4.96 -6.15 -1.85
CA PHE A 256 -4.96 -5.54 -0.52
C PHE A 256 -6.21 -5.85 0.32
N ALA A 257 -7.38 -5.96 -0.30
CA ALA A 257 -8.63 -6.30 0.38
C ALA A 257 -8.67 -7.76 0.85
N THR A 258 -7.98 -8.67 0.15
CA THR A 258 -7.87 -10.09 0.56
C THR A 258 -6.97 -10.30 1.78
N GLN A 259 -6.46 -9.24 2.42
CA GLN A 259 -5.70 -9.37 3.66
C GLN A 259 -6.61 -9.90 4.78
N PRO A 260 -6.18 -10.92 5.56
CA PRO A 260 -7.01 -11.52 6.61
C PRO A 260 -7.56 -10.49 7.60
N ASP A 261 -6.78 -9.46 7.93
CA ASP A 261 -7.21 -8.40 8.86
C ASP A 261 -8.36 -7.58 8.28
N VAL A 262 -8.29 -7.26 6.98
CA VAL A 262 -9.33 -6.51 6.26
C VAL A 262 -10.60 -7.33 6.16
N LEU A 263 -10.48 -8.60 5.76
CA LEU A 263 -11.61 -9.53 5.67
C LEU A 263 -12.27 -9.77 7.03
N ARG A 264 -11.49 -9.94 8.11
CA ARG A 264 -12.02 -10.09 9.48
C ARG A 264 -12.75 -8.82 9.93
N LEU A 265 -12.20 -7.65 9.64
CA LEU A 265 -12.85 -6.39 9.97
C LEU A 265 -14.19 -6.26 9.24
N TRP A 266 -14.21 -6.48 7.91
CA TRP A 266 -15.43 -6.41 7.13
C TRP A 266 -16.45 -7.46 7.56
N ALA A 267 -16.03 -8.70 7.84
CA ALA A 267 -16.90 -9.75 8.36
C ALA A 267 -17.52 -9.36 9.71
N ASN A 268 -16.75 -8.72 10.61
CA ASN A 268 -17.24 -8.24 11.90
C ASN A 268 -18.24 -7.07 11.77
N ILE A 269 -18.03 -6.19 10.78
CA ILE A 269 -18.96 -5.10 10.44
C ILE A 269 -20.26 -5.67 9.86
N LEU A 270 -20.16 -6.54 8.84
CA LEU A 270 -21.29 -7.19 8.18
C LEU A 270 -22.11 -8.06 9.14
N SER A 271 -21.46 -8.75 10.09
CA SER A 271 -22.13 -9.57 11.09
C SER A 271 -22.82 -8.75 12.20
N GLY A 272 -22.78 -7.42 12.16
CA GLY A 272 -23.34 -6.54 13.21
C GLY A 272 -22.68 -6.66 14.58
N ARG A 273 -21.62 -7.48 14.71
CA ARG A 273 -20.94 -7.76 15.98
C ARG A 273 -20.27 -6.51 16.55
N HIS A 274 -19.84 -5.60 15.68
CA HIS A 274 -19.23 -4.34 16.09
C HIS A 274 -20.20 -3.49 16.93
N PHE A 275 -21.44 -3.31 16.48
CA PHE A 275 -22.46 -2.57 17.22
C PHE A 275 -22.88 -3.28 18.51
N ARG A 276 -22.99 -4.62 18.47
CA ARG A 276 -23.37 -5.41 19.64
C ARG A 276 -22.33 -5.33 20.78
N ASN A 277 -21.04 -5.33 20.44
CA ASN A 277 -19.96 -5.23 21.42
C ASN A 277 -19.81 -3.81 21.98
N ALA A 278 -20.05 -2.77 21.17
CA ALA A 278 -20.03 -1.38 21.65
C ALA A 278 -21.11 -1.14 22.71
N ASN A 279 -22.33 -1.65 22.51
CA ASN A 279 -23.40 -1.55 23.49
C ASN A 279 -23.10 -2.31 24.79
N ARG A 280 -22.45 -3.48 24.69
CA ARG A 280 -22.11 -4.30 25.87
C ARG A 280 -21.07 -3.63 26.78
N ARG A 281 -20.11 -2.88 26.22
CA ARG A 281 -19.14 -2.10 27.02
C ARG A 281 -19.78 -0.93 27.75
N LYS A 282 -20.82 -0.32 27.16
CA LYS A 282 -21.53 0.79 27.79
C LYS A 282 -22.38 0.30 28.98
N SER A 283 -23.00 -0.88 28.88
CA SER A 283 -23.80 -1.45 29.98
C SER A 283 -22.97 -1.97 31.15
N SER A 284 -21.71 -2.37 30.94
CA SER A 284 -20.84 -2.83 32.03
C SER A 284 -20.25 -1.68 32.86
N SER A 285 -20.22 -0.45 32.33
CA SER A 285 -19.65 0.70 33.06
C SER A 285 -20.55 1.28 34.14
N THR A 286 -21.84 0.94 34.15
CA THR A 286 -22.81 1.52 35.10
C THR A 286 -23.09 0.63 36.32
N ALA A 287 -22.45 -0.54 36.44
CA ALA A 287 -22.85 -1.57 37.42
C ALA A 287 -21.77 -1.96 38.46
N SER A 288 -20.66 -1.23 38.61
CA SER A 288 -19.72 -1.50 39.71
C SER A 288 -19.23 -0.21 40.37
N SER A 289 -20.09 0.35 41.23
CA SER A 289 -19.62 1.04 42.42
C SER A 289 -19.02 -0.01 43.36
N GLU A 290 -17.85 0.27 43.93
CA GLU A 290 -17.24 -0.42 45.08
C GLU A 290 -16.78 -1.87 44.89
N ARG A 291 -15.63 -2.04 44.23
CA ARG A 291 -14.60 -2.97 44.71
C ARG A 291 -13.23 -2.43 44.34
N CYS A 292 -12.47 -2.05 45.36
CA CYS A 292 -11.10 -1.57 45.23
C CYS A 292 -10.27 -2.68 44.55
N PRO A 293 -9.68 -2.44 43.35
CA PRO A 293 -8.86 -3.44 42.70
C PRO A 293 -7.62 -3.67 43.55
N THR A 294 -7.34 -4.91 43.90
CA THR A 294 -6.03 -5.33 44.41
C THR A 294 -4.97 -4.83 43.41
N PRO A 295 -3.96 -4.07 43.86
CA PRO A 295 -2.96 -3.51 42.96
C PRO A 295 -2.25 -4.65 42.22
N LEU A 296 -2.35 -4.65 40.89
CA LEU A 296 -1.57 -5.55 40.06
C LEU A 296 -0.08 -5.22 40.26
N PRO A 297 0.79 -6.24 40.45
CA PRO A 297 2.22 -6.00 40.53
C PRO A 297 2.68 -5.35 39.22
N SER A 298 3.10 -4.09 39.29
CA SER A 298 3.67 -3.38 38.15
C SER A 298 5.05 -3.97 37.90
N PHE A 299 5.19 -4.66 36.77
CA PHE A 299 6.48 -5.13 36.31
C PHE A 299 7.28 -3.90 35.84
N ASP A 300 8.29 -3.53 36.61
CA ASP A 300 9.14 -2.39 36.31
C ASP A 300 10.09 -2.74 35.15
N TYR A 301 9.87 -2.14 33.99
CA TYR A 301 10.70 -2.37 32.81
C TYR A 301 12.08 -1.74 32.94
N ASP A 302 12.28 -0.76 33.82
CA ASP A 302 13.57 -0.10 34.02
C ASP A 302 14.59 -1.03 34.71
N LEU A 303 14.10 -2.06 35.43
CA LEU A 303 14.92 -3.13 35.99
C LEU A 303 15.53 -4.05 34.91
N LEU A 304 14.96 -4.11 33.70
CA LEU A 304 15.47 -4.92 32.59
C LEU A 304 16.62 -4.25 31.83
N GLU A 305 16.78 -2.93 31.92
CA GLU A 305 17.73 -2.18 31.08
C GLU A 305 19.12 -2.04 31.73
N ARG A 306 19.27 -2.37 33.02
CA ARG A 306 20.46 -2.00 33.81
C ARG A 306 21.54 -3.08 34.00
N THR A 307 21.34 -4.32 33.57
CA THR A 307 22.30 -5.43 33.80
C THR A 307 22.91 -5.97 32.51
N ASN A 308 24.11 -5.48 32.16
CA ASN A 308 24.95 -5.99 31.07
C ASN A 308 25.99 -7.05 31.52
N SER A 309 25.81 -7.67 32.68
CA SER A 309 26.67 -8.81 33.07
C SER A 309 26.03 -10.12 32.65
N GLU A 310 26.82 -11.10 32.21
CA GLU A 310 26.35 -12.46 31.85
C GLU A 310 25.60 -13.14 33.02
N VAL A 311 25.93 -12.77 34.27
CA VAL A 311 25.21 -13.21 35.48
C VAL A 311 23.75 -12.72 35.49
N GLY A 312 23.47 -11.56 34.88
CA GLY A 312 22.13 -10.99 34.76
C GLY A 312 21.23 -11.73 33.77
N GLU A 313 21.78 -12.30 32.69
CA GLU A 313 20.95 -12.95 31.66
C GLU A 313 20.35 -14.28 32.15
N LYS A 314 21.11 -15.06 32.92
CA LYS A 314 20.61 -16.30 33.53
C LYS A 314 19.55 -16.04 34.60
N ALA A 315 19.75 -15.02 35.44
CA ALA A 315 18.76 -14.59 36.43
C ALA A 315 17.48 -14.07 35.75
N ARG A 316 17.63 -13.34 34.63
CA ARG A 316 16.51 -12.84 33.82
C ARG A 316 15.69 -13.96 33.19
N LEU A 317 16.35 -14.96 32.61
CA LEU A 317 15.68 -16.15 32.06
C LEU A 317 14.93 -16.93 33.15
N ALA A 318 15.52 -17.08 34.34
CA ALA A 318 14.87 -17.74 35.47
C ALA A 318 13.63 -16.99 35.96
N ALA A 319 13.71 -15.66 36.11
CA ALA A 319 12.59 -14.82 36.51
C ALA A 319 11.45 -14.84 35.48
N LEU A 320 11.78 -14.79 34.19
CA LEU A 320 10.80 -14.89 33.11
C LEU A 320 10.10 -16.25 33.11
N HIS A 321 10.86 -17.33 33.32
CA HIS A 321 10.32 -18.68 33.38
C HIS A 321 9.38 -18.86 34.58
N ALA A 322 9.76 -18.33 35.75
CA ALA A 322 8.92 -18.35 36.95
C ALA A 322 7.61 -17.57 36.74
N TYR A 323 7.67 -16.39 36.11
CA TYR A 323 6.48 -15.61 35.78
C TYR A 323 5.52 -16.36 34.84
N TYR A 324 6.05 -16.96 33.76
CA TYR A 324 5.21 -17.73 32.83
C TYR A 324 4.68 -19.01 33.46
N GLN A 325 5.47 -19.70 34.29
CA GLN A 325 5.04 -20.90 34.99
C GLN A 325 3.91 -20.61 35.97
N ALA A 326 3.98 -19.51 36.72
CA ALA A 326 2.91 -19.04 37.60
C ALA A 326 1.63 -18.68 36.82
N ARG A 327 1.78 -18.04 35.64
CA ARG A 327 0.65 -17.64 34.80
C ARG A 327 -0.05 -18.81 34.10
N VAL A 328 0.71 -19.83 33.66
CA VAL A 328 0.18 -20.98 32.92
C VAL A 328 -0.53 -21.96 33.84
N HIS A 329 -0.04 -22.15 35.07
CA HIS A 329 -0.61 -23.16 35.96
C HIS A 329 -1.81 -22.72 36.79
N LEU A 330 -2.22 -21.44 36.74
CA LEU A 330 -3.29 -20.89 37.60
C LEU A 330 -3.12 -21.26 39.09
N THR A 331 -1.92 -21.67 39.50
CA THR A 331 -1.56 -21.84 40.89
C THR A 331 -1.46 -20.44 41.43
N GLY A 332 -2.49 -20.01 42.16
CA GLY A 332 -2.42 -18.89 43.07
C GLY A 332 -1.34 -19.19 44.10
N VAL A 333 -0.09 -18.99 43.71
CA VAL A 333 1.01 -18.86 44.65
C VAL A 333 0.73 -17.54 45.34
N ASP A 334 0.51 -17.58 46.65
CA ASP A 334 0.52 -16.37 47.48
C ASP A 334 1.88 -15.69 47.26
N VAL A 335 1.89 -14.71 46.36
CA VAL A 335 3.07 -13.87 46.13
C VAL A 335 3.15 -12.97 47.35
N GLU A 336 3.96 -13.38 48.33
CA GLU A 336 4.35 -12.50 49.42
C GLU A 336 5.03 -11.27 48.80
N VAL A 337 4.36 -10.12 48.92
CA VAL A 337 4.91 -8.85 48.48
C VAL A 337 6.03 -8.50 49.44
N ILE A 338 7.26 -8.78 49.01
CA ILE A 338 8.47 -8.38 49.71
C ILE A 338 8.46 -6.86 49.86
N LYS A 339 8.37 -6.37 51.11
CA LYS A 339 8.19 -4.94 51.41
C LYS A 339 9.48 -4.12 51.20
N ARG A 340 10.65 -4.74 51.15
CA ARG A 340 11.95 -4.06 50.98
C ARG A 340 12.87 -4.83 50.02
N PRO A 341 13.52 -4.15 49.06
CA PRO A 341 14.37 -4.80 48.06
C PRO A 341 15.54 -5.62 48.65
N GLU A 342 16.07 -5.22 49.80
CA GLU A 342 17.17 -5.90 50.49
C GLU A 342 16.84 -7.33 50.98
N ASP A 343 15.56 -7.67 51.18
CA ASP A 343 15.15 -8.98 51.70
C ASP A 343 15.17 -10.09 50.62
N ALA A 344 15.28 -9.73 49.34
CA ALA A 344 15.31 -10.70 48.24
C ALA A 344 16.64 -11.48 48.13
N PHE A 345 17.69 -11.06 48.84
CA PHE A 345 19.06 -11.57 48.66
C PHE A 345 19.66 -12.28 49.89
N THR A 346 18.90 -12.50 50.97
CA THR A 346 19.42 -13.13 52.22
C THR A 346 19.13 -14.64 52.35
N GLY A 347 18.49 -15.27 51.36
CA GLY A 347 18.10 -16.68 51.42
C GLY A 347 19.24 -17.67 51.16
N GLY A 348 20.05 -17.99 52.19
CA GLY A 348 20.91 -19.16 52.14
C GLY A 348 21.98 -19.25 53.21
N LYS A 349 21.62 -19.50 54.48
CA LYS A 349 22.58 -19.98 55.49
C LYS A 349 22.10 -21.01 56.52
N ASP A 350 20.81 -21.32 56.65
CA ASP A 350 20.32 -22.13 57.78
C ASP A 350 19.62 -23.45 57.39
N LEU A 351 20.36 -24.37 56.75
CA LEU A 351 19.90 -25.77 56.57
C LEU A 351 21.04 -26.81 56.81
N MET A 352 21.84 -26.59 57.85
CA MET A 352 22.79 -27.60 58.36
C MET A 352 22.79 -27.62 59.89
N ARG A 353 21.79 -28.29 60.47
CA ARG A 353 21.93 -29.00 61.75
C ARG A 353 20.69 -29.85 62.00
N VAL A 354 20.89 -30.94 62.73
CA VAL A 354 19.90 -31.92 63.22
C VAL A 354 19.67 -33.13 62.31
N TRP A 355 20.63 -34.06 62.29
CA TRP A 355 20.40 -35.52 62.27
C TRP A 355 21.59 -36.19 62.97
N TRP A 356 21.48 -36.37 64.29
CA TRP A 356 22.21 -37.35 65.12
C TRP A 356 21.39 -37.56 66.40
N LEU A 357 20.61 -38.63 66.44
CA LEU A 357 20.30 -39.48 67.60
C LEU A 357 19.50 -40.70 67.14
#